data_AF-A0A3C1FIN5-F1
#
_entry.id   AF-A0A3C1FIN5-F1
#
_cell.length_a   1.000
_cell.length_b   1.000
_cell.length_c   1.000
_cell.angle_alpha   90.00
_cell.angle_beta   90.00
_cell.angle_gamma   90.00
#
_symmetry.space_group_name_H-M   'P 1'
#
loop_
_entity.id
_entity.type
_entity.pdbx_description
1 polymer ?
#
loop_
_entity_poly.entity_id
_entity_poly.type
_entity_poly.pdbx_seq_one_letter_code
_entity_poly.pdbx_strand_id
1 'polypeptide(L)' 'EVVGIVGGSGTGKSVLLRTIIGLNRPRAGTISVFGQQLADLPAAARQAV' A
#
# COMPACT_ATOMS: atom_id res chain seq x y z
N GLU A 1 15.26 -4.54 7.20
CA GLU A 1 14.36 -5.24 8.15
C GLU A 1 13.31 -6.01 7.36
N VAL A 2 12.82 -7.15 7.86
CA VAL A 2 11.75 -7.93 7.21
C VAL A 2 10.56 -7.98 8.14
N VAL A 3 9.39 -7.55 7.67
CA VAL A 3 8.13 -7.56 8.43
C VAL A 3 7.14 -8.49 7.74
N GLY A 4 6.50 -9.37 8.51
CA GLY A 4 5.48 -10.29 8.04
C GLY A 4 4.09 -9.91 8.55
N ILE A 5 3.06 -10.10 7.70
CA ILE A 5 1.65 -9.91 8.07
C ILE A 5 0.96 -11.28 8.11
N VAL A 6 0.41 -11.67 9.26
CA VAL A 6 -0.23 -12.97 9.48
C VAL A 6 -1.71 -12.83 9.88
N GLY A 7 -2.52 -13.85 9.60
CA GLY A 7 -3.94 -13.90 9.90
C GLY A 7 -4.70 -14.90 9.02
N GLY A 8 -5.90 -15.34 9.44
CA GLY A 8 -6.72 -16.31 8.71
C GLY A 8 -7.13 -15.86 7.29
N SER A 9 -7.66 -16.77 6.47
CA SER A 9 -8.17 -16.42 5.13
C SER A 9 -9.29 -15.38 5.23
N GLY A 10 -9.39 -14.45 4.28
CA GLY A 10 -10.42 -13.39 4.26
C GLY A 10 -10.17 -12.19 5.18
N THR A 11 -9.15 -12.20 6.05
CA THR A 11 -8.83 -11.09 6.97
C THR A 11 -8.26 -9.82 6.31
N GLY A 12 -8.14 -9.78 4.98
CA GLY A 12 -7.74 -8.59 4.24
C GLY A 12 -6.23 -8.42 4.00
N LYS A 13 -5.37 -9.38 4.34
CA LYS A 13 -3.90 -9.31 4.12
C LYS A 13 -3.51 -8.92 2.68
N SER A 14 -4.08 -9.59 1.68
CA SER A 14 -3.81 -9.28 0.27
C SER A 14 -4.36 -7.91 -0.13
N VAL A 15 -5.49 -7.50 0.45
CA VAL A 15 -6.07 -6.17 0.22
C VAL A 15 -5.14 -5.10 0.81
N LEU A 16 -4.66 -5.29 2.04
CA LEU A 16 -3.71 -4.39 2.71
C LEU A 16 -2.43 -4.24 1.90
N LEU A 17 -1.77 -5.36 1.55
CA LEU A 17 -0.52 -5.32 0.80
C LEU A 17 -0.70 -4.65 -0.57
N ARG A 18 -1.77 -4.96 -1.32
CA ARG A 18 -2.11 -4.29 -2.58
C ARG A 18 -2.38 -2.80 -2.41
N THR A 19 -2.95 -2.39 -1.28
CA THR A 19 -3.20 -0.97 -0.98
C THR A 19 -1.89 -0.24 -0.70
N ILE A 20 -0.97 -0.86 0.06
CA ILE A 20 0.37 -0.32 0.37
C ILE A 20 1.16 -0.05 -0.90
N ILE A 21 1.14 -0.99 -1.86
CA ILE A 21 1.83 -0.83 -3.15
C ILE A 21 1.01 -0.07 -4.20
N GLY A 22 -0.10 0.57 -3.82
CA GLY A 22 -0.87 1.44 -4.70
C GLY A 22 -1.74 0.75 -5.76
N LEU A 23 -1.87 -0.58 -5.75
CA LEU A 23 -2.77 -1.32 -6.63
C LEU A 23 -4.25 -1.18 -6.20
N ASN A 24 -4.49 -0.88 -4.94
CA ASN A 24 -5.81 -0.53 -4.40
C ASN A 24 -5.78 0.87 -3.79
N ARG A 25 -6.84 1.66 -3.99
CA ARG A 25 -6.97 2.97 -3.34
C ARG A 25 -7.47 2.79 -1.90
N PRO A 26 -6.81 3.37 -0.88
CA PRO A 26 -7.30 3.30 0.49
C PRO A 26 -8.64 4.03 0.60
N ARG A 27 -9.56 3.48 1.41
CA ARG A 27 -10.86 4.11 1.68
C ARG A 27 -10.74 5.35 2.57
N ALA A 28 -9.77 5.35 3.48
CA ALA A 28 -9.45 6.44 4.39
C ALA A 28 -7.98 6.31 4.86
N GLY A 29 -7.43 7.39 5.43
CA GLY A 29 -6.04 7.45 5.87
C GLY A 29 -5.06 7.73 4.73
N THR A 30 -3.76 7.67 5.05
CA THR A 30 -2.69 7.99 4.10
C THR A 30 -1.58 6.95 4.13
N ILE A 31 -0.92 6.76 3.00
CA ILE A 31 0.23 5.86 2.84
C ILE A 31 1.38 6.71 2.31
N SER A 32 2.49 6.72 3.05
CA SER A 32 3.73 7.39 2.66
C SER A 32 4.81 6.37 2.36
N VAL A 33 5.52 6.52 1.25
CA VAL A 33 6.70 5.71 0.92
C VAL A 33 7.87 6.64 0.63
N PHE A 34 9.02 6.38 1.26
CA PHE A 34 10.19 7.27 1.21
C PHE A 34 9.88 8.75 1.53
N GLY A 35 8.92 8.98 2.45
CA GLY A 35 8.49 10.33 2.84
C GLY A 35 7.52 11.01 1.88
N GLN A 36 7.11 10.35 0.79
CA GLN A 36 6.15 10.89 -0.17
C GLN A 36 4.79 10.22 -0.05
N GLN A 37 3.73 11.01 -0.08
CA GLN A 37 2.36 10.49 -0.05
C GLN A 37 2.03 9.83 -1.38
N LEU A 38 1.64 8.55 -1.33
CA LEU A 38 1.36 7.75 -2.52
C LEU A 38 0.21 8.32 -3.37
N ALA A 39 -0.71 9.06 -2.73
CA ALA A 39 -1.83 9.73 -3.37
C ALA A 39 -1.38 10.88 -4.29
N ASP A 40 -0.27 11.54 -3.96
CA ASP A 40 0.23 12.73 -4.66
C ASP A 40 1.17 12.35 -5.82
N LEU A 41 1.60 11.09 -5.88
CA LEU A 41 2.42 10.57 -6.96
C LEU A 41 1.58 10.37 -8.24
N PRO A 42 2.08 10.83 -9.41
CA PRO A 42 1.55 10.44 -10.71
C PRO A 42 1.52 8.92 -10.86
N ALA A 43 0.54 8.37 -11.57
CA ALA A 43 0.39 6.91 -11.72
C ALA A 43 1.66 6.24 -12.28
N ALA A 44 2.38 6.90 -13.18
CA ALA A 44 3.65 6.42 -13.72
C ALA A 44 4.78 6.38 -12.67
N ALA A 45 4.78 7.29 -11.70
CA ALA A 45 5.79 7.34 -10.63
C ALA A 45 5.54 6.29 -9.54
N ARG A 46 4.30 5.82 -9.36
CA ARG A 46 3.96 4.78 -8.37
C ARG A 46 4.54 3.40 -8.70
N GLN A 47 4.96 3.16 -9.94
CA GLN A 47 5.57 1.90 -10.38
C GLN A 47 7.07 1.81 -10.07
N ALA A 48 7.70 2.94 -9.69
CA ALA A 48 9.13 3.04 -9.42
C ALA A 48 9.46 3.11 -7.92
N VAL A 49 8.43 3.07 -7.07
CA VAL A 49 8.52 3.03 -5.60
C VAL A 49 8.49 1.59 -5.14
#